data_AF-A0A4P9ZIX9-F1
#
_entry.id   AF-A0A4P9ZIX9-F1
#
_cell.length_a   1.000
_cell.length_b   1.000
_cell.length_c   1.000
_cell.angle_alpha   90.00
_cell.angle_beta   90.00
_cell.angle_gamma   90.00
#
_symmetry.space_group_name_H-M   'P 1'
#
loop_
_entity.id
_entity.type
_entity.pdbx_description
1 polymer ?
#
loop_
_entity_poly.entity_id
_entity_poly.type
_entity_poly.pdbx_seq_one_letter_code
_entity_poly.pdbx_strand_id
1 'polypeptide(L)'
;MGKLLELLKHPSDIFMIVHLLKFRVSPFPLDLSSSSEERKKCYEFLDLTSRSFSAVIKELHPELRDPVMLFYLVLRALDTVEDDMSIDPKEKVQLLREFHEKLKLKDWTYHGCASTERDRVVLEEFHHVLAVYHTIKPEYQDIIMKNTYKMGHGMASYILDNNFNLNGINTIKEYDLYCHYVAGLVGEGLTDLIDMAGFAKFEKRIEKYKLSNSMGLFLQKTNITRDYQKDMKEGRSFYPKEIWSKYTDSLANFVQNPQDRDAGIACVNNMVLNALDHVIDVLTYLSLIREPTSFNFCAIPQMMAIATLAEVYNNGDVLKEVVKIRKGVTCRLILESRTLPGVVRMFRKYLRVINHKSDVRDPNYLKIGIKLGQIEQFCESMYPTKALPAGASRNIKDINRYIEERGDFDAVGMKLYAQETMKLRACFFVAAAIVFLVVYGVLSCNWACKIWIYMNLSL
;
A
#
# COMPACT_ATOMS: atom_id res chain seq x y z
N MET A 1 27.81 -7.18 0.16
CA MET A 1 28.06 -6.76 -1.24
C MET A 1 26.83 -6.81 -2.15
N GLY A 2 25.69 -7.43 -1.78
CA GLY A 2 24.52 -7.56 -2.68
C GLY A 2 23.74 -6.27 -3.03
N LYS A 3 23.45 -5.40 -2.04
CA LYS A 3 22.64 -4.18 -2.27
C LYS A 3 23.28 -3.16 -3.22
N LEU A 4 24.61 -3.04 -3.19
CA LEU A 4 25.34 -2.12 -4.07
C LEU A 4 25.34 -2.62 -5.52
N LEU A 5 25.50 -3.93 -5.72
CA LEU A 5 25.45 -4.56 -7.04
C LEU A 5 24.04 -4.48 -7.67
N GLU A 6 23.00 -4.62 -6.85
CA GLU A 6 21.60 -4.47 -7.27
C GLU A 6 21.28 -3.02 -7.72
N LEU A 7 21.81 -2.02 -7.01
CA LEU A 7 21.69 -0.61 -7.38
C LEU A 7 22.44 -0.28 -8.69
N LEU A 8 23.59 -0.93 -8.94
CA LEU A 8 24.33 -0.79 -10.20
C LEU A 8 23.58 -1.40 -11.40
N LYS A 9 22.81 -2.48 -11.20
CA LYS A 9 21.95 -3.07 -12.24
C LYS A 9 20.75 -2.17 -12.58
N HIS A 10 20.35 -1.27 -11.69
CA HIS A 10 19.22 -0.37 -11.88
C HIS A 10 19.56 1.08 -11.50
N PRO A 11 20.37 1.79 -12.32
CA PRO A 11 20.80 3.16 -12.00
C PRO A 11 19.65 4.15 -11.79
N SER A 12 18.50 3.92 -12.44
CA SER A 12 17.30 4.74 -12.24
C SER A 12 16.75 4.69 -10.80
N ASP A 13 17.04 3.62 -10.06
CA ASP A 13 16.56 3.45 -8.69
C ASP A 13 17.29 4.38 -7.73
N ILE A 14 18.60 4.60 -7.96
CA ILE A 14 19.40 5.57 -7.19
C ILE A 14 18.79 6.95 -7.37
N PHE A 15 18.46 7.34 -8.61
CA PHE A 15 17.84 8.62 -8.89
C PHE A 15 16.51 8.80 -8.12
N MET A 16 15.64 7.78 -8.11
CA MET A 16 14.36 7.83 -7.39
C MET A 16 14.54 7.88 -5.86
N ILE A 17 15.51 7.14 -5.32
CA ILE A 17 15.81 7.16 -3.88
C ILE A 17 16.33 8.53 -3.46
N VAL A 18 17.26 9.12 -4.22
CA VAL A 18 17.80 10.46 -3.93
C VAL A 18 16.71 11.52 -4.06
N HIS A 19 15.84 11.43 -5.07
CA HIS A 19 14.68 12.32 -5.21
C HIS A 19 13.85 12.31 -3.93
N LEU A 20 13.40 11.12 -3.51
CA LEU A 20 12.53 10.98 -2.36
C LEU A 20 13.20 11.47 -1.06
N LEU A 21 14.47 11.15 -0.84
CA LEU A 21 15.14 11.44 0.43
C LEU A 21 15.73 12.86 0.53
N LYS A 22 16.02 13.52 -0.58
CA LYS A 22 16.75 14.80 -0.59
C LYS A 22 15.99 15.96 -1.22
N PHE A 23 15.03 15.70 -2.10
CA PHE A 23 14.35 16.75 -2.86
C PHE A 23 12.86 16.84 -2.54
N ARG A 24 12.23 15.73 -2.14
CA ARG A 24 10.82 15.76 -1.72
C ARG A 24 10.71 16.44 -0.35
N VAL A 25 9.88 17.47 -0.28
CA VAL A 25 9.56 18.18 0.96
C VAL A 25 8.11 17.92 1.33
N SER A 26 7.85 17.55 2.58
CA SER A 26 6.48 17.44 3.10
C SER A 26 5.88 18.84 3.20
N PRO A 27 4.64 19.07 2.71
CA PRO A 27 3.92 20.32 2.94
C PRO A 27 3.70 20.63 4.42
N PHE A 28 3.61 19.58 5.25
CA PHE A 28 3.39 19.67 6.69
C PHE A 28 4.43 18.82 7.41
N PRO A 29 5.66 19.30 7.63
CA PRO A 29 6.64 18.58 8.42
C PRO A 29 6.10 18.31 9.83
N LEU A 30 6.42 17.13 10.40
CA LEU A 30 6.10 16.82 11.77
C LEU A 30 7.21 17.33 12.70
N ASP A 31 6.85 18.24 13.60
CA ASP A 31 7.68 18.66 14.71
C ASP A 31 7.05 18.18 16.02
N LEU A 32 7.82 17.41 16.79
CA LEU A 32 7.44 16.86 18.09
C LEU A 32 8.15 17.54 19.26
N SER A 33 9.05 18.51 19.01
CA SER A 33 9.91 19.10 20.04
C SER A 33 9.12 19.64 21.24
N SER A 34 8.02 20.35 20.97
CA SER A 34 7.11 20.94 21.95
C SER A 34 5.88 20.08 22.30
N SER A 35 5.81 18.83 21.81
CA SER A 35 4.68 17.94 22.07
C SER A 35 4.73 17.30 23.46
N SER A 36 3.55 16.92 23.99
CA SER A 36 3.44 16.14 25.22
C SER A 36 4.15 14.78 25.08
N GLU A 37 4.47 14.16 26.21
CA GLU A 37 5.17 12.87 26.23
C GLU A 37 4.30 11.76 25.63
N GLU A 38 3.01 11.77 25.93
CA GLU A 38 2.04 10.80 25.42
C GLU A 38 1.93 10.87 23.89
N ARG A 39 1.94 12.08 23.32
CA ARG A 39 1.93 12.28 21.87
C ARG A 39 3.23 11.78 21.24
N LYS A 40 4.39 12.07 21.85
CA LYS A 40 5.69 11.55 21.38
C LYS A 40 5.70 10.01 21.40
N LYS A 41 5.22 9.41 22.48
CA LYS A 41 5.06 7.95 22.63
C LYS A 41 4.17 7.34 21.56
N CYS A 42 3.03 7.96 21.25
CA CYS A 42 2.18 7.48 20.16
C CYS A 42 2.90 7.45 18.79
N TYR A 43 3.70 8.47 18.47
CA TYR A 43 4.49 8.46 17.23
C TYR A 43 5.67 7.47 17.27
N GLU A 44 6.23 7.19 18.46
CA GLU A 44 7.20 6.11 18.65
C GLU A 44 6.55 4.75 18.39
N PHE A 45 5.37 4.48 18.97
CA PHE A 45 4.59 3.27 18.70
C PHE A 45 4.26 3.13 17.22
N LEU A 46 3.92 4.23 16.56
CA LEU A 46 3.68 4.24 15.12
C LEU A 46 4.93 3.83 14.35
N ASP A 47 6.12 4.34 14.69
CA ASP A 47 7.37 3.94 14.01
C ASP A 47 7.74 2.47 14.26
N LEU A 48 7.51 1.97 15.48
CA LEU A 48 7.82 0.60 15.87
C LEU A 48 6.94 -0.41 15.13
N THR A 49 5.64 -0.13 15.01
CA THR A 49 4.65 -1.06 14.47
C THR A 49 4.38 -0.84 12.98
N SER A 50 4.57 0.38 12.47
CA SER A 50 4.13 0.82 11.15
C SER A 50 5.30 1.18 10.24
N ARG A 51 6.00 0.18 9.68
CA ARG A 51 7.17 0.39 8.80
C ARG A 51 6.94 1.46 7.72
N SER A 52 6.24 1.10 6.65
CA SER A 52 6.07 1.97 5.48
C SER A 52 4.97 3.01 5.69
N PHE A 53 3.98 2.70 6.52
CA PHE A 53 2.81 3.53 6.74
C PHE A 53 3.10 4.70 7.70
N SER A 54 4.02 4.57 8.66
CA SER A 54 4.40 5.67 9.56
C SER A 54 4.82 6.93 8.78
N ALA A 55 5.72 6.76 7.81
CA ALA A 55 6.20 7.88 6.99
C ALA A 55 5.07 8.63 6.27
N VAL A 56 4.07 7.90 5.78
CA VAL A 56 2.94 8.49 5.04
C VAL A 56 1.94 9.16 5.99
N ILE A 57 1.70 8.57 7.17
CA ILE A 57 0.83 9.17 8.20
C ILE A 57 1.41 10.48 8.71
N LYS A 58 2.73 10.55 8.96
CA LYS A 58 3.40 11.76 9.46
C LYS A 58 3.34 12.96 8.50
N GLU A 59 3.08 12.69 7.21
CA GLU A 59 2.96 13.72 6.19
C GLU A 59 1.55 14.26 6.00
N LEU A 60 0.55 13.65 6.66
CA LEU A 60 -0.83 14.12 6.61
C LEU A 60 -0.96 15.55 7.12
N HIS A 61 -1.95 16.24 6.57
CA HIS A 61 -2.44 17.52 7.05
C HIS A 61 -2.69 17.45 8.57
N PRO A 62 -2.30 18.48 9.35
CA PRO A 62 -2.41 18.45 10.82
C PRO A 62 -3.79 18.05 11.34
N GLU A 63 -4.86 18.47 10.66
CA GLU A 63 -6.26 18.08 10.95
C GLU A 63 -6.48 16.56 11.05
N LEU A 64 -5.84 15.76 10.18
CA LEU A 64 -6.03 14.31 10.12
C LEU A 64 -4.86 13.50 10.66
N ARG A 65 -3.70 14.13 10.87
CA ARG A 65 -2.48 13.42 11.24
C ARG A 65 -2.63 12.63 12.53
N ASP A 66 -3.04 13.30 13.61
CA ASP A 66 -3.21 12.66 14.92
C ASP A 66 -4.43 11.70 14.93
N PRO A 67 -5.62 12.05 14.36
CA PRO A 67 -6.72 11.10 14.23
C PRO A 67 -6.38 9.81 13.48
N VAL A 68 -5.66 9.89 12.35
CA VAL A 68 -5.27 8.70 11.57
C VAL A 68 -4.19 7.90 12.29
N MET A 69 -3.24 8.57 12.96
CA MET A 69 -2.25 7.91 13.80
C MET A 69 -2.94 7.12 14.94
N LEU A 70 -3.88 7.73 15.65
CA LEU A 70 -4.64 7.09 16.72
C LEU A 70 -5.48 5.93 16.18
N PHE A 71 -6.16 6.15 15.04
CA PHE A 71 -6.93 5.09 14.40
C PHE A 71 -6.04 3.88 14.09
N TYR A 72 -4.85 4.10 13.54
CA TYR A 72 -3.89 3.04 13.30
C TYR A 72 -3.46 2.31 14.59
N LEU A 73 -3.10 3.04 15.65
CA LEU A 73 -2.63 2.43 16.90
C LEU A 73 -3.73 1.63 17.61
N VAL A 74 -4.95 2.15 17.65
CA VAL A 74 -6.11 1.46 18.23
C VAL A 74 -6.39 0.16 17.49
N LEU A 75 -6.38 0.18 16.15
CA LEU A 75 -6.59 -1.02 15.36
C LEU A 75 -5.41 -1.99 15.43
N ARG A 76 -4.16 -1.48 15.54
CA ARG A 76 -2.97 -2.31 15.77
C ARG A 76 -3.05 -3.03 17.11
N ALA A 77 -3.48 -2.35 18.18
CA ALA A 77 -3.70 -2.97 19.48
C ALA A 77 -4.78 -4.06 19.42
N LEU A 78 -5.86 -3.84 18.65
CA LEU A 78 -6.90 -4.84 18.43
C LEU A 78 -6.37 -6.06 17.65
N ASP A 79 -5.62 -5.84 16.56
CA ASP A 79 -4.91 -6.88 15.79
C ASP A 79 -4.01 -7.72 16.70
N THR A 80 -3.22 -7.07 17.56
CA THR A 80 -2.29 -7.77 18.47
C THR A 80 -3.03 -8.73 19.42
N VAL A 81 -4.23 -8.38 19.88
CA VAL A 81 -5.08 -9.30 20.67
C VAL A 81 -5.58 -10.48 19.82
N GLU A 82 -5.93 -10.24 18.56
CA GLU A 82 -6.45 -11.25 17.64
C GLU A 82 -5.36 -12.26 17.23
N ASP A 83 -4.20 -11.77 16.82
CA ASP A 83 -3.06 -12.55 16.32
C ASP A 83 -2.37 -13.38 17.44
N ASP A 84 -2.42 -12.94 18.70
CA ASP A 84 -1.71 -13.61 19.79
C ASP A 84 -2.39 -14.92 20.20
N MET A 85 -1.84 -16.04 19.72
CA MET A 85 -2.35 -17.40 19.99
C MET A 85 -2.15 -17.87 21.44
N SER A 86 -1.46 -17.11 22.30
CA SER A 86 -1.27 -17.46 23.71
C SER A 86 -2.44 -17.04 24.60
N ILE A 87 -3.29 -16.11 24.15
CA ILE A 87 -4.46 -15.63 24.88
C ILE A 87 -5.56 -16.68 24.80
N ASP A 88 -6.19 -16.99 25.95
CA ASP A 88 -7.32 -17.93 25.99
C ASP A 88 -8.44 -17.48 25.02
N PRO A 89 -9.00 -18.38 24.19
CA PRO A 89 -10.01 -18.00 23.21
C PRO A 89 -11.25 -17.28 23.79
N LYS A 90 -11.67 -17.60 25.02
CA LYS A 90 -12.82 -16.92 25.65
C LYS A 90 -12.46 -15.51 26.08
N GLU A 91 -11.28 -15.35 26.68
CA GLU A 91 -10.73 -14.03 27.03
C GLU A 91 -10.56 -13.17 25.77
N LYS A 92 -9.94 -13.72 24.73
CA LYS A 92 -9.73 -13.05 23.44
C LYS A 92 -11.05 -12.54 22.85
N VAL A 93 -12.05 -13.40 22.76
CA VAL A 93 -13.38 -13.04 22.21
C VAL A 93 -14.04 -11.93 23.03
N GLN A 94 -13.97 -12.00 24.36
CA GLN A 94 -14.51 -10.95 25.22
C GLN A 94 -13.78 -9.63 25.01
N LEU A 95 -12.44 -9.66 25.05
CA LEU A 95 -11.60 -8.49 24.89
C LEU A 95 -11.86 -7.80 23.54
N LEU A 96 -11.92 -8.55 22.44
CA LEU A 96 -12.19 -8.02 21.10
C LEU A 96 -13.56 -7.33 21.01
N ARG A 97 -14.61 -7.93 21.60
CA ARG A 97 -15.97 -7.34 21.57
C ARG A 97 -16.07 -6.07 22.42
N GLU A 98 -15.40 -6.04 23.56
CA GLU A 98 -15.44 -4.93 24.51
C GLU A 98 -14.35 -3.88 24.28
N PHE A 99 -13.39 -4.09 23.36
CA PHE A 99 -12.22 -3.22 23.20
C PHE A 99 -12.59 -1.75 22.98
N HIS A 100 -13.62 -1.50 22.16
CA HIS A 100 -14.11 -0.16 21.87
C HIS A 100 -14.61 0.59 23.12
N GLU A 101 -15.12 -0.11 24.15
CA GLU A 101 -15.52 0.49 25.42
C GLU A 101 -14.32 0.96 26.24
N LYS A 102 -13.14 0.32 26.05
CA LYS A 102 -11.90 0.74 26.73
C LYS A 102 -11.45 2.13 26.28
N LEU A 103 -11.84 2.57 25.08
CA LEU A 103 -11.57 3.93 24.59
C LEU A 103 -12.27 5.03 25.40
N LYS A 104 -13.35 4.70 26.14
CA LYS A 104 -14.05 5.64 27.02
C LYS A 104 -13.33 5.83 28.36
N LEU A 105 -12.39 4.96 28.69
CA LEU A 105 -11.61 5.04 29.92
C LEU A 105 -10.50 6.08 29.78
N LYS A 106 -10.09 6.67 30.90
CA LYS A 106 -8.93 7.59 30.95
C LYS A 106 -7.60 6.86 31.08
N ASP A 107 -7.65 5.65 31.62
CA ASP A 107 -6.49 4.81 31.87
C ASP A 107 -6.89 3.35 31.72
N TRP A 108 -6.16 2.64 30.88
CA TRP A 108 -6.32 1.21 30.62
C TRP A 108 -5.08 0.70 29.90
N THR A 109 -4.59 -0.47 30.29
CA THR A 109 -3.51 -1.21 29.64
C THR A 109 -3.82 -2.71 29.70
N TYR A 110 -3.12 -3.49 28.88
CA TYR A 110 -3.24 -4.95 28.87
C TYR A 110 -1.87 -5.62 28.77
N HIS A 111 -1.59 -6.54 29.69
CA HIS A 111 -0.30 -7.25 29.82
C HIS A 111 -0.44 -8.77 29.60
N GLY A 112 -1.57 -9.24 29.06
CA GLY A 112 -1.84 -10.67 28.87
C GLY A 112 -1.28 -11.26 27.57
N CYS A 113 -0.58 -10.46 26.75
CA CYS A 113 0.08 -10.95 25.53
C CYS A 113 1.37 -11.73 25.85
N ALA A 114 1.74 -12.66 24.96
CA ALA A 114 3.02 -13.36 25.05
C ALA A 114 4.18 -12.37 24.93
N SER A 115 5.29 -12.65 25.64
CA SER A 115 6.51 -11.83 25.56
C SER A 115 7.14 -11.82 24.16
N THR A 116 6.84 -12.82 23.33
CA THR A 116 7.24 -12.95 21.94
C THR A 116 6.39 -12.11 20.98
N GLU A 117 5.23 -11.63 21.42
CA GLU A 117 4.37 -10.80 20.60
C GLU A 117 5.01 -9.43 20.41
N ARG A 118 5.26 -9.06 19.15
CA ARG A 118 6.15 -7.93 18.82
C ARG A 118 5.51 -6.60 19.21
N ASP A 119 4.22 -6.47 18.93
CA ASP A 119 3.52 -5.20 19.01
C ASP A 119 2.77 -5.03 20.36
N ARG A 120 3.04 -5.92 21.33
CA ARG A 120 2.42 -5.90 22.68
C ARG A 120 2.62 -4.57 23.42
N VAL A 121 3.72 -3.87 23.15
CA VAL A 121 4.03 -2.57 23.79
C VAL A 121 2.90 -1.55 23.63
N VAL A 122 2.15 -1.59 22.52
CA VAL A 122 1.02 -0.68 22.29
C VAL A 122 -0.11 -0.95 23.29
N LEU A 123 -0.32 -2.22 23.69
CA LEU A 123 -1.31 -2.62 24.70
C LEU A 123 -0.81 -2.35 26.12
N GLU A 124 0.48 -2.59 26.39
CA GLU A 124 1.10 -2.41 27.70
C GLU A 124 1.19 -0.93 28.11
N GLU A 125 1.33 -0.04 27.12
CA GLU A 125 1.39 1.41 27.31
C GLU A 125 0.18 2.14 26.68
N PHE A 126 -0.97 1.46 26.58
CA PHE A 126 -2.16 1.98 25.89
C PHE A 126 -2.76 3.25 26.54
N HIS A 127 -2.45 3.52 27.80
CA HIS A 127 -2.81 4.78 28.48
C HIS A 127 -2.28 6.02 27.76
N HIS A 128 -1.11 5.96 27.10
CA HIS A 128 -0.62 7.06 26.25
C HIS A 128 -1.51 7.29 25.04
N VAL A 129 -2.02 6.21 24.41
CA VAL A 129 -2.95 6.29 23.28
C VAL A 129 -4.27 6.92 23.73
N LEU A 130 -4.80 6.50 24.89
CA LEU A 130 -6.02 7.08 25.47
C LEU A 130 -5.85 8.57 25.78
N ALA A 131 -4.72 8.96 26.38
CA ALA A 131 -4.46 10.36 26.71
C ALA A 131 -4.53 11.27 25.49
N VAL A 132 -3.96 10.85 24.36
CA VAL A 132 -4.02 11.63 23.09
C VAL A 132 -5.39 11.50 22.43
N TYR A 133 -6.02 10.32 22.47
CA TYR A 133 -7.37 10.08 21.93
C TYR A 133 -8.42 11.02 22.53
N HIS A 134 -8.35 11.31 23.83
CA HIS A 134 -9.29 12.24 24.47
C HIS A 134 -9.05 13.72 24.11
N THR A 135 -7.98 14.05 23.39
CA THR A 135 -7.69 15.43 22.95
C THR A 135 -8.17 15.75 21.54
N ILE A 136 -8.45 14.75 20.71
CA ILE A 136 -8.95 14.96 19.35
C ILE A 136 -10.46 15.27 19.37
N LYS A 137 -11.00 15.76 18.24
CA LYS A 137 -12.42 16.14 18.12
C LYS A 137 -13.34 14.94 18.41
N PRO A 138 -14.47 15.13 19.14
CA PRO A 138 -15.41 14.05 19.46
C PRO A 138 -15.89 13.26 18.25
N GLU A 139 -16.08 13.91 17.10
CA GLU A 139 -16.51 13.26 15.86
C GLU A 139 -15.49 12.24 15.35
N TYR A 140 -14.19 12.53 15.51
CA TYR A 140 -13.12 11.58 15.19
C TYR A 140 -13.03 10.45 16.21
N GLN A 141 -13.25 10.74 17.50
CA GLN A 141 -13.33 9.74 18.55
C GLN A 141 -14.43 8.71 18.24
N ASP A 142 -15.63 9.18 17.88
CA ASP A 142 -16.78 8.36 17.52
C ASP A 142 -16.52 7.47 16.31
N ILE A 143 -15.85 8.00 15.28
CA ILE A 143 -15.46 7.24 14.08
C ILE A 143 -14.52 6.10 14.45
N ILE A 144 -13.47 6.39 15.24
CA ILE A 144 -12.50 5.38 15.69
C ILE A 144 -13.21 4.30 16.50
N MET A 145 -13.97 4.69 17.54
CA MET A 145 -14.68 3.77 18.43
C MET A 145 -15.67 2.87 17.68
N LYS A 146 -16.45 3.44 16.75
CA LYS A 146 -17.40 2.68 15.92
C LYS A 146 -16.71 1.66 15.03
N ASN A 147 -15.57 2.01 14.44
CA ASN A 147 -14.82 1.08 13.60
C ASN A 147 -14.16 -0.03 14.44
N THR A 148 -13.60 0.31 15.61
CA THR A 148 -13.10 -0.66 16.58
C THR A 148 -14.19 -1.65 17.02
N TYR A 149 -15.41 -1.17 17.29
CA TYR A 149 -16.56 -2.02 17.61
C TYR A 149 -16.83 -3.04 16.50
N LYS A 150 -16.99 -2.56 15.25
CA LYS A 150 -17.30 -3.42 14.11
C LYS A 150 -16.20 -4.45 13.85
N MET A 151 -14.94 -4.01 13.88
CA MET A 151 -13.78 -4.86 13.60
C MET A 151 -13.61 -5.94 14.69
N GLY A 152 -13.70 -5.55 15.97
CA GLY A 152 -13.60 -6.50 17.08
C GLY A 152 -14.72 -7.54 17.08
N HIS A 153 -15.94 -7.16 16.73
CA HIS A 153 -17.05 -8.11 16.58
C HIS A 153 -16.87 -9.04 15.38
N GLY A 154 -16.34 -8.54 14.26
CA GLY A 154 -16.02 -9.33 13.08
C GLY A 154 -14.95 -10.38 13.38
N MET A 155 -13.82 -9.95 13.96
CA MET A 155 -12.71 -10.83 14.38
C MET A 155 -13.18 -11.91 15.37
N ALA A 156 -13.92 -11.52 16.40
CA ALA A 156 -14.49 -12.45 17.36
C ALA A 156 -15.43 -13.48 16.71
N SER A 157 -16.18 -13.08 15.67
CA SER A 157 -17.07 -13.99 14.95
C SER A 157 -16.29 -15.05 14.16
N TYR A 158 -15.15 -14.69 13.56
CA TYR A 158 -14.29 -15.66 12.87
C TYR A 158 -13.57 -16.62 13.83
N ILE A 159 -13.11 -16.13 14.97
CA ILE A 159 -12.51 -16.99 16.01
C ILE A 159 -13.50 -18.07 16.47
N LEU A 160 -14.79 -17.71 16.58
CA LEU A 160 -15.86 -18.62 16.99
C LEU A 160 -16.41 -19.49 15.84
N ASP A 161 -16.04 -19.21 14.59
CA ASP A 161 -16.52 -19.95 13.43
C ASP A 161 -15.72 -21.24 13.25
N ASN A 162 -16.25 -22.33 13.82
CA ASN A 162 -15.66 -23.67 13.67
C ASN A 162 -15.51 -24.10 12.21
N ASN A 163 -16.39 -23.65 11.31
CA ASN A 163 -16.30 -24.02 9.90
C ASN A 163 -15.14 -23.28 9.23
N PHE A 164 -14.94 -21.99 9.53
CA PHE A 164 -13.76 -21.25 9.07
C PHE A 164 -12.46 -21.86 9.61
N ASN A 165 -12.42 -22.21 10.91
CA ASN A 165 -11.24 -22.81 11.53
C ASN A 165 -10.89 -24.20 10.99
N LEU A 166 -11.90 -25.00 10.59
CA LEU A 166 -11.70 -26.36 10.07
C LEU A 166 -11.51 -26.42 8.55
N ASN A 167 -12.28 -25.61 7.81
CA ASN A 167 -12.37 -25.71 6.35
C ASN A 167 -11.82 -24.48 5.60
N GLY A 168 -11.40 -23.44 6.32
CA GLY A 168 -10.95 -22.17 5.74
C GLY A 168 -12.06 -21.42 5.00
N ILE A 169 -11.66 -20.58 4.05
CA ILE A 169 -12.59 -19.81 3.21
C ILE A 169 -13.08 -20.69 2.05
N ASN A 170 -14.39 -20.88 1.94
CA ASN A 170 -14.96 -21.74 0.89
C ASN A 170 -15.30 -20.96 -0.38
N THR A 171 -16.00 -19.84 -0.25
CA THR A 171 -16.56 -19.09 -1.40
C THR A 171 -15.88 -17.75 -1.61
N ILE A 172 -15.98 -17.18 -2.82
CA ILE A 172 -15.52 -15.81 -3.09
C ILE A 172 -16.30 -14.78 -2.25
N LYS A 173 -17.57 -15.06 -1.92
CA LYS A 173 -18.36 -14.19 -1.04
C LYS A 173 -17.83 -14.18 0.39
N GLU A 174 -17.47 -15.35 0.93
CA GLU A 174 -16.81 -15.45 2.24
C GLU A 174 -15.45 -14.76 2.22
N TYR A 175 -14.72 -14.87 1.10
CA TYR A 175 -13.45 -14.18 0.92
C TYR A 175 -13.59 -12.65 0.96
N ASP A 176 -14.58 -12.12 0.23
CA ASP A 176 -14.91 -10.69 0.24
C ASP A 176 -15.37 -10.23 1.62
N LEU A 177 -16.17 -11.04 2.32
CA LEU A 177 -16.64 -10.75 3.67
C LEU A 177 -15.48 -10.72 4.68
N TYR A 178 -14.56 -11.68 4.60
CA TYR A 178 -13.35 -11.70 5.43
C TYR A 178 -12.52 -10.45 5.19
N CYS A 179 -12.23 -10.13 3.92
CA CYS A 179 -11.49 -8.93 3.56
C CYS A 179 -12.22 -7.64 3.99
N HIS A 180 -13.56 -7.63 3.98
CA HIS A 180 -14.35 -6.51 4.48
C HIS A 180 -14.08 -6.26 5.96
N TYR A 181 -14.12 -7.29 6.80
CA TYR A 181 -13.90 -7.13 8.24
C TYR A 181 -12.48 -6.69 8.59
N VAL A 182 -11.45 -7.25 7.95
CA VAL A 182 -10.04 -6.97 8.33
C VAL A 182 -9.42 -5.76 7.60
N ALA A 183 -9.99 -5.33 6.48
CA ALA A 183 -9.42 -4.24 5.68
C ALA A 183 -10.46 -3.27 5.12
N GLY A 184 -11.64 -3.76 4.73
CA GLY A 184 -12.75 -2.93 4.25
C GLY A 184 -13.21 -1.90 5.28
N LEU A 185 -13.41 -2.32 6.53
CA LEU A 185 -13.77 -1.45 7.66
C LEU A 185 -12.72 -0.37 7.93
N VAL A 186 -11.44 -0.70 7.79
CA VAL A 186 -10.35 0.29 7.90
C VAL A 186 -10.51 1.35 6.80
N GLY A 187 -10.82 0.92 5.58
CA GLY A 187 -11.18 1.82 4.48
C GLY A 187 -12.37 2.71 4.82
N GLU A 188 -13.47 2.15 5.36
CA GLU A 188 -14.65 2.92 5.79
C GLU A 188 -14.29 3.99 6.83
N GLY A 189 -13.54 3.61 7.89
CA GLY A 189 -13.13 4.52 8.95
C GLY A 189 -12.23 5.66 8.46
N LEU A 190 -11.22 5.35 7.65
CA LEU A 190 -10.37 6.36 7.02
C LEU A 190 -11.19 7.30 6.13
N THR A 191 -12.17 6.76 5.41
CA THR A 191 -13.05 7.57 4.55
C THR A 191 -13.96 8.47 5.38
N ASP A 192 -14.49 7.99 6.50
CA ASP A 192 -15.28 8.80 7.43
C ASP A 192 -14.43 9.93 8.05
N LEU A 193 -13.17 9.68 8.42
CA LEU A 193 -12.24 10.72 8.88
C LEU A 193 -11.99 11.79 7.80
N ILE A 194 -11.64 11.36 6.58
CA ILE A 194 -11.33 12.27 5.45
C ILE A 194 -12.55 13.11 5.06
N ASP A 195 -13.73 12.50 5.01
CA ASP A 195 -14.99 13.18 4.69
C ASP A 195 -15.37 14.19 5.78
N MET A 196 -15.20 13.82 7.07
CA MET A 196 -15.44 14.72 8.20
C MET A 196 -14.49 15.93 8.21
N ALA A 197 -13.24 15.76 7.75
CA ALA A 197 -12.31 16.87 7.56
C ALA A 197 -12.64 17.76 6.35
N GLY A 198 -13.64 17.40 5.52
CA GLY A 198 -13.97 18.10 4.27
C GLY A 198 -12.95 17.87 3.15
N PHE A 199 -12.14 16.82 3.25
CA PHE A 199 -11.03 16.53 2.33
C PHE A 199 -11.40 15.58 1.20
N ALA A 200 -12.68 15.17 1.12
CA ALA A 200 -13.26 14.44 0.02
C ALA A 200 -14.69 14.94 -0.24
N LYS A 201 -15.27 14.59 -1.39
CA LYS A 201 -16.69 14.84 -1.67
C LYS A 201 -17.33 13.57 -2.20
N PHE A 202 -18.18 12.95 -1.39
CA PHE A 202 -18.99 11.81 -1.80
C PHE A 202 -20.44 12.26 -2.03
N GLU A 203 -21.04 11.88 -3.16
CA GLU A 203 -22.42 12.28 -3.48
C GLU A 203 -23.46 11.47 -2.71
N LYS A 204 -23.18 10.18 -2.51
CA LYS A 204 -24.10 9.22 -1.89
C LYS A 204 -23.36 8.36 -0.87
N ARG A 205 -23.99 8.18 0.29
CA ARG A 205 -23.46 7.34 1.38
C ARG A 205 -23.21 5.89 0.95
N ILE A 206 -24.09 5.30 0.13
CA ILE A 206 -23.93 3.91 -0.35
C ILE A 206 -22.69 3.78 -1.23
N GLU A 207 -22.48 4.73 -2.13
CA GLU A 207 -21.33 4.75 -3.01
C GLU A 207 -20.03 4.96 -2.23
N LYS A 208 -20.03 5.86 -1.24
CA LYS A 208 -18.91 6.07 -0.30
C LYS A 208 -18.40 4.75 0.27
N TYR A 209 -19.28 3.95 0.89
CA TYR A 209 -18.86 2.71 1.55
C TYR A 209 -18.52 1.58 0.57
N LYS A 210 -19.19 1.51 -0.59
CA LYS A 210 -18.78 0.57 -1.64
C LYS A 210 -17.34 0.85 -2.08
N LEU A 211 -17.04 2.10 -2.43
CA LEU A 211 -15.73 2.51 -2.93
C LEU A 211 -14.65 2.35 -1.85
N SER A 212 -14.92 2.75 -0.60
CA SER A 212 -13.97 2.59 0.51
C SER A 212 -13.71 1.12 0.85
N ASN A 213 -14.72 0.27 0.74
CA ASN A 213 -14.56 -1.17 0.91
C ASN A 213 -13.64 -1.74 -0.19
N SER A 214 -13.87 -1.39 -1.45
CA SER A 214 -13.01 -1.82 -2.57
C SER A 214 -11.55 -1.37 -2.40
N MET A 215 -11.31 -0.18 -1.81
CA MET A 215 -9.94 0.27 -1.45
C MET A 215 -9.26 -0.68 -0.45
N GLY A 216 -9.98 -1.14 0.58
CA GLY A 216 -9.45 -2.10 1.56
C GLY A 216 -9.27 -3.50 0.97
N LEU A 217 -10.27 -3.99 0.25
CA LEU A 217 -10.25 -5.31 -0.41
C LEU A 217 -9.10 -5.42 -1.40
N PHE A 218 -8.83 -4.39 -2.22
CA PHE A 218 -7.72 -4.44 -3.18
C PHE A 218 -6.37 -4.66 -2.49
N LEU A 219 -6.12 -3.96 -1.38
CA LEU A 219 -4.89 -4.11 -0.60
C LEU A 219 -4.80 -5.50 0.03
N GLN A 220 -5.89 -5.95 0.67
CA GLN A 220 -5.91 -7.22 1.39
C GLN A 220 -5.78 -8.42 0.45
N LYS A 221 -6.51 -8.41 -0.67
CA LYS A 221 -6.40 -9.46 -1.69
C LYS A 221 -5.02 -9.52 -2.31
N THR A 222 -4.38 -8.36 -2.52
CA THR A 222 -2.99 -8.30 -3.00
C THR A 222 -2.02 -8.91 -1.98
N ASN A 223 -2.16 -8.60 -0.69
CA ASN A 223 -1.33 -9.18 0.36
C ASN A 223 -1.51 -10.69 0.46
N ILE A 224 -2.76 -11.17 0.50
CA ILE A 224 -3.08 -12.61 0.54
C ILE A 224 -2.48 -13.34 -0.67
N THR A 225 -2.61 -12.76 -1.87
CA THR A 225 -2.05 -13.36 -3.09
C THR A 225 -0.52 -13.45 -3.04
N ARG A 226 0.16 -12.43 -2.49
CA ARG A 226 1.62 -12.39 -2.38
C ARG A 226 2.15 -13.31 -1.28
N ASP A 227 1.45 -13.37 -0.15
CA ASP A 227 1.96 -14.00 1.08
C ASP A 227 1.62 -15.49 1.19
N TYR A 228 1.10 -16.09 0.12
CA TYR A 228 0.74 -17.51 0.02
C TYR A 228 1.71 -18.47 0.74
N GLN A 229 3.00 -18.46 0.38
CA GLN A 229 3.98 -19.37 0.99
C GLN A 229 4.16 -19.12 2.51
N LYS A 230 4.09 -17.86 2.93
CA LYS A 230 4.25 -17.48 4.34
C LYS A 230 3.07 -18.00 5.14
N ASP A 231 1.86 -17.75 4.66
CA ASP A 231 0.63 -18.18 5.33
C ASP A 231 0.57 -19.72 5.42
N MET A 232 0.91 -20.44 4.36
CA MET A 232 0.98 -21.90 4.38
C MET A 232 1.98 -22.45 5.41
N LYS A 233 3.13 -21.79 5.61
CA LYS A 233 4.11 -22.17 6.64
C LYS A 233 3.62 -21.95 8.06
N GLU A 234 2.76 -20.95 8.24
CA GLU A 234 2.15 -20.60 9.53
C GLU A 234 0.84 -21.38 9.76
N GLY A 235 0.48 -22.31 8.88
CA GLY A 235 -0.73 -23.14 8.99
C GLY A 235 -2.02 -22.38 8.68
N ARG A 236 -1.94 -21.22 8.02
CA ARG A 236 -3.08 -20.37 7.66
C ARG A 236 -3.41 -20.51 6.17
N SER A 237 -4.69 -20.43 5.81
CA SER A 237 -5.14 -20.50 4.41
C SER A 237 -6.25 -19.51 4.14
N PHE A 238 -5.95 -18.50 3.31
CA PHE A 238 -6.91 -17.45 2.92
C PHE A 238 -7.35 -17.52 1.46
N TYR A 239 -6.84 -18.49 0.68
CA TYR A 239 -7.31 -18.69 -0.69
C TYR A 239 -8.70 -19.36 -0.64
N PRO A 240 -9.72 -18.83 -1.33
CA PRO A 240 -11.04 -19.44 -1.34
C PRO A 240 -11.04 -20.76 -2.09
N LYS A 241 -11.66 -21.80 -1.52
CA LYS A 241 -11.81 -23.13 -2.12
C LYS A 241 -12.42 -23.08 -3.51
N GLU A 242 -13.42 -22.23 -3.72
CA GLU A 242 -14.04 -21.96 -5.01
C GLU A 242 -13.03 -21.56 -6.12
N ILE A 243 -11.88 -20.99 -5.76
CA ILE A 243 -10.79 -20.69 -6.69
C ILE A 243 -9.80 -21.85 -6.76
N TRP A 244 -9.18 -22.24 -5.63
CA TRP A 244 -8.03 -23.14 -5.67
C TRP A 244 -8.39 -24.59 -6.01
N SER A 245 -9.61 -25.04 -5.68
CA SER A 245 -10.04 -26.42 -5.95
C SER A 245 -10.24 -26.73 -7.44
N LYS A 246 -10.13 -25.72 -8.31
CA LYS A 246 -10.12 -25.89 -9.77
C LYS A 246 -8.78 -26.40 -10.28
N TYR A 247 -7.73 -26.33 -9.47
CA TYR A 247 -6.33 -26.55 -9.86
C TYR A 247 -5.68 -27.70 -9.10
N THR A 248 -6.17 -28.04 -7.91
CA THR A 248 -5.63 -29.11 -7.07
C THR A 248 -6.65 -29.57 -6.03
N ASP A 249 -6.45 -30.76 -5.47
CA ASP A 249 -7.31 -31.32 -4.41
C ASP A 249 -6.97 -30.79 -3.01
N SER A 250 -5.75 -30.27 -2.82
CA SER A 250 -5.29 -29.67 -1.57
C SER A 250 -4.43 -28.46 -1.85
N LEU A 251 -4.75 -27.32 -1.23
CA LEU A 251 -4.01 -26.07 -1.43
C LEU A 251 -2.50 -26.25 -1.16
N ALA A 252 -2.13 -27.02 -0.12
CA ALA A 252 -0.74 -27.27 0.26
C ALA A 252 0.10 -27.94 -0.84
N ASN A 253 -0.55 -28.62 -1.79
CA ASN A 253 0.12 -29.29 -2.90
C ASN A 253 0.97 -28.31 -3.73
N PHE A 254 0.56 -27.05 -3.92
CA PHE A 254 1.36 -26.10 -4.70
C PHE A 254 2.76 -25.84 -4.10
N VAL A 255 2.94 -26.09 -2.80
CA VAL A 255 4.24 -25.98 -2.13
C VAL A 255 4.93 -27.35 -2.01
N GLN A 256 4.16 -28.40 -1.72
CA GLN A 256 4.68 -29.74 -1.44
C GLN A 256 5.10 -30.50 -2.70
N ASN A 257 4.43 -30.24 -3.82
CA ASN A 257 4.53 -31.02 -5.05
C ASN A 257 5.09 -30.17 -6.19
N PRO A 258 6.34 -30.40 -6.64
CA PRO A 258 6.92 -29.69 -7.77
C PRO A 258 6.12 -29.83 -9.08
N GLN A 259 5.38 -30.92 -9.26
CA GLN A 259 4.52 -31.18 -10.42
C GLN A 259 3.27 -30.28 -10.48
N ASP A 260 2.79 -29.78 -9.32
CA ASP A 260 1.60 -28.92 -9.24
C ASP A 260 1.95 -27.44 -9.45
N ARG A 261 3.20 -27.17 -9.82
CA ARG A 261 3.75 -25.83 -9.97
C ARG A 261 2.97 -24.97 -10.97
N ASP A 262 2.66 -25.50 -12.14
CA ASP A 262 1.95 -24.75 -13.20
C ASP A 262 0.49 -24.51 -12.82
N ALA A 263 -0.15 -25.50 -12.17
CA ALA A 263 -1.49 -25.36 -11.59
C ALA A 263 -1.51 -24.28 -10.49
N GLY A 264 -0.48 -24.23 -9.66
CA GLY A 264 -0.30 -23.19 -8.65
C GLY A 264 -0.15 -21.79 -9.26
N ILE A 265 0.63 -21.64 -10.34
CA ILE A 265 0.72 -20.36 -11.07
C ILE A 265 -0.66 -19.95 -11.62
N ALA A 266 -1.39 -20.88 -12.25
CA ALA A 266 -2.72 -20.59 -12.78
C ALA A 266 -3.72 -20.20 -11.67
N CYS A 267 -3.60 -20.80 -10.48
CA CYS A 267 -4.36 -20.40 -9.30
C CYS A 267 -4.01 -18.98 -8.84
N VAL A 268 -2.72 -18.63 -8.76
CA VAL A 268 -2.26 -17.26 -8.45
C VAL A 268 -2.80 -16.26 -9.48
N ASN A 269 -2.79 -16.60 -10.77
CA ASN A 269 -3.34 -15.76 -11.82
C ASN A 269 -4.85 -15.51 -11.67
N ASN A 270 -5.60 -16.50 -11.17
CA ASN A 270 -7.00 -16.36 -10.82
C ASN A 270 -7.21 -15.42 -9.61
N MET A 271 -6.36 -15.51 -8.59
CA MET A 271 -6.38 -14.59 -7.44
C MET A 271 -6.07 -13.15 -7.87
N VAL A 272 -5.10 -12.94 -8.77
CA VAL A 272 -4.80 -11.62 -9.35
C VAL A 272 -6.01 -11.09 -10.13
N LEU A 273 -6.63 -11.93 -10.98
CA LEU A 273 -7.85 -11.56 -11.71
C LEU A 273 -8.96 -11.08 -10.78
N ASN A 274 -9.19 -11.80 -9.67
CA ASN A 274 -10.19 -11.45 -8.67
C ASN A 274 -9.85 -10.15 -7.90
N ALA A 275 -8.56 -9.87 -7.65
CA ALA A 275 -8.15 -8.59 -7.06
C ALA A 275 -8.37 -7.41 -8.02
N LEU A 276 -8.15 -7.61 -9.32
CA LEU A 276 -8.31 -6.55 -10.34
C LEU A 276 -9.75 -6.05 -10.49
N ASP A 277 -10.76 -6.79 -9.99
CA ASP A 277 -12.16 -6.33 -9.97
C ASP A 277 -12.34 -5.00 -9.21
N HIS A 278 -11.46 -4.70 -8.25
CA HIS A 278 -11.55 -3.51 -7.40
C HIS A 278 -10.91 -2.26 -8.02
N VAL A 279 -10.14 -2.38 -9.11
CA VAL A 279 -9.31 -1.27 -9.62
C VAL A 279 -10.13 -0.07 -10.09
N ILE A 280 -11.28 -0.29 -10.71
CA ILE A 280 -12.16 0.82 -11.17
C ILE A 280 -12.69 1.60 -9.96
N ASP A 281 -13.14 0.89 -8.92
CA ASP A 281 -13.62 1.51 -7.69
C ASP A 281 -12.47 2.25 -6.98
N VAL A 282 -11.25 1.69 -6.95
CA VAL A 282 -10.04 2.35 -6.40
C VAL A 282 -9.75 3.67 -7.12
N LEU A 283 -9.71 3.67 -8.46
CA LEU A 283 -9.45 4.88 -9.25
C LEU A 283 -10.58 5.91 -9.09
N THR A 284 -11.81 5.45 -8.96
CA THR A 284 -12.98 6.31 -8.69
C THR A 284 -12.87 6.95 -7.32
N TYR A 285 -12.59 6.17 -6.27
CA TYR A 285 -12.38 6.67 -4.91
C TYR A 285 -11.30 7.75 -4.87
N LEU A 286 -10.13 7.46 -5.46
CA LEU A 286 -9.01 8.38 -5.49
C LEU A 286 -9.35 9.72 -6.19
N SER A 287 -10.27 9.70 -7.16
CA SER A 287 -10.74 10.92 -7.84
C SER A 287 -11.58 11.83 -6.94
N LEU A 288 -12.18 11.30 -5.87
CA LEU A 288 -13.06 12.06 -4.96
C LEU A 288 -12.31 12.81 -3.86
N ILE A 289 -11.03 12.49 -3.63
CA ILE A 289 -10.18 13.13 -2.62
C ILE A 289 -9.69 14.49 -3.13
N ARG A 290 -9.75 15.52 -2.28
CA ARG A 290 -9.49 16.93 -2.64
C ARG A 290 -8.34 17.56 -1.89
N GLU A 291 -7.82 16.89 -0.88
CA GLU A 291 -6.67 17.36 -0.12
C GLU A 291 -5.41 16.55 -0.50
N PRO A 292 -4.28 17.21 -0.83
CA PRO A 292 -3.10 16.55 -1.40
C PRO A 292 -2.48 15.45 -0.52
N THR A 293 -2.39 15.66 0.80
CA THR A 293 -1.72 14.70 1.67
C THR A 293 -2.57 13.47 1.95
N SER A 294 -3.88 13.64 2.06
CA SER A 294 -4.89 12.59 2.11
C SER A 294 -4.92 11.80 0.81
N PHE A 295 -4.81 12.48 -0.34
CA PHE A 295 -4.69 11.81 -1.64
C PHE A 295 -3.45 10.93 -1.69
N ASN A 296 -2.27 11.46 -1.31
CA ASN A 296 -1.03 10.68 -1.27
C ASN A 296 -1.15 9.48 -0.33
N PHE A 297 -1.72 9.70 0.85
CA PHE A 297 -1.95 8.65 1.86
C PHE A 297 -2.81 7.52 1.30
N CYS A 298 -3.90 7.83 0.60
CA CYS A 298 -4.73 6.83 -0.04
C CYS A 298 -4.08 6.21 -1.29
N ALA A 299 -3.37 6.98 -2.11
CA ALA A 299 -2.85 6.54 -3.40
C ALA A 299 -1.61 5.65 -3.30
N ILE A 300 -0.70 5.94 -2.35
CA ILE A 300 0.57 5.21 -2.20
C ILE A 300 0.36 3.69 -2.02
N PRO A 301 -0.49 3.21 -1.09
CA PRO A 301 -0.71 1.77 -0.91
C PRO A 301 -1.32 1.11 -2.15
N GLN A 302 -2.26 1.79 -2.82
CA GLN A 302 -2.93 1.28 -4.01
C GLN A 302 -1.95 1.12 -5.19
N MET A 303 -1.04 2.07 -5.33
CA MET A 303 0.05 2.04 -6.30
C MET A 303 1.04 0.90 -6.02
N MET A 304 1.36 0.64 -4.75
CA MET A 304 2.18 -0.51 -4.36
C MET A 304 1.46 -1.83 -4.63
N ALA A 305 0.15 -1.89 -4.41
CA ALA A 305 -0.65 -3.08 -4.63
C ALA A 305 -0.71 -3.46 -6.12
N ILE A 306 -1.04 -2.54 -7.03
CA ILE A 306 -1.04 -2.87 -8.47
C ILE A 306 0.35 -3.26 -9.00
N ALA A 307 1.41 -2.64 -8.47
CA ALA A 307 2.78 -3.03 -8.80
C ALA A 307 3.12 -4.44 -8.29
N THR A 308 2.67 -4.78 -7.09
CA THR A 308 2.85 -6.11 -6.51
C THR A 308 2.05 -7.16 -7.28
N LEU A 309 0.79 -6.88 -7.64
CA LEU A 309 0.00 -7.76 -8.51
C LEU A 309 0.72 -8.04 -9.83
N ALA A 310 1.35 -7.03 -10.43
CA ALA A 310 2.15 -7.20 -11.64
C ALA A 310 3.43 -8.04 -11.43
N GLU A 311 4.03 -8.04 -10.23
CA GLU A 311 5.19 -8.89 -9.90
C GLU A 311 4.81 -10.34 -9.61
N VAL A 312 3.67 -10.57 -8.95
CA VAL A 312 3.19 -11.93 -8.61
C VAL A 312 2.48 -12.62 -9.77
N TYR A 313 1.91 -11.85 -10.71
CA TYR A 313 1.23 -12.40 -11.88
C TYR A 313 2.17 -13.21 -12.77
N ASN A 314 1.75 -14.43 -13.09
CA ASN A 314 2.48 -15.45 -13.83
C ASN A 314 3.89 -15.72 -13.28
N ASN A 315 4.07 -15.56 -11.96
CA ASN A 315 5.34 -15.73 -11.28
C ASN A 315 5.31 -16.91 -10.31
N GLY A 316 6.18 -17.89 -10.56
CA GLY A 316 6.29 -19.07 -9.73
C GLY A 316 6.91 -18.89 -8.36
N ASP A 317 7.66 -17.82 -8.18
CA ASP A 317 8.40 -17.58 -6.94
C ASP A 317 7.45 -17.32 -5.76
N VAL A 318 6.21 -16.90 -6.04
CA VAL A 318 5.11 -16.74 -5.06
C VAL A 318 4.84 -18.03 -4.28
N LEU A 319 5.04 -19.19 -4.92
CA LEU A 319 4.84 -20.50 -4.28
C LEU A 319 6.01 -20.88 -3.35
N LYS A 320 7.14 -20.16 -3.44
CA LYS A 320 8.40 -20.49 -2.76
C LYS A 320 8.83 -19.44 -1.76
N GLU A 321 8.49 -18.18 -1.99
CA GLU A 321 8.92 -17.03 -1.19
C GLU A 321 7.94 -15.85 -1.30
N VAL A 322 8.15 -14.86 -0.42
CA VAL A 322 7.39 -13.60 -0.46
C VAL A 322 8.00 -12.67 -1.49
N VAL A 323 7.41 -12.64 -2.69
CA VAL A 323 7.82 -11.75 -3.79
C VAL A 323 7.60 -10.29 -3.41
N LYS A 324 8.63 -9.45 -3.54
CA LYS A 324 8.60 -8.03 -3.17
C LYS A 324 9.00 -7.13 -4.32
N ILE A 325 8.32 -5.98 -4.42
CA ILE A 325 8.77 -4.90 -5.30
C ILE A 325 10.10 -4.33 -4.80
N ARG A 326 10.98 -3.96 -5.74
CA ARG A 326 12.29 -3.38 -5.43
C ARG A 326 12.15 -1.99 -4.83
N LYS A 327 13.06 -1.59 -3.93
CA LYS A 327 12.98 -0.32 -3.19
C LYS A 327 12.94 0.92 -4.11
N GLY A 328 13.69 0.92 -5.21
CA GLY A 328 13.64 2.02 -6.18
C GLY A 328 12.30 2.14 -6.90
N VAL A 329 11.61 1.01 -7.12
CA VAL A 329 10.24 1.00 -7.63
C VAL A 329 9.31 1.62 -6.58
N THR A 330 9.42 1.22 -5.31
CA THR A 330 8.65 1.84 -4.22
C THR A 330 8.83 3.36 -4.16
N CYS A 331 10.07 3.86 -4.25
CA CYS A 331 10.33 5.30 -4.26
C CYS A 331 9.67 6.00 -5.46
N ARG A 332 9.74 5.39 -6.65
CA ARG A 332 9.06 5.91 -7.85
C ARG A 332 7.54 5.97 -7.64
N LEU A 333 6.94 4.93 -7.07
CA LEU A 333 5.49 4.88 -6.83
C LEU A 333 5.06 5.98 -5.87
N ILE A 334 5.82 6.23 -4.80
CA ILE A 334 5.55 7.32 -3.86
C ILE A 334 5.61 8.68 -4.59
N LEU A 335 6.62 8.90 -5.44
CA LEU A 335 6.75 10.15 -6.18
C LEU A 335 5.62 10.36 -7.22
N GLU A 336 5.25 9.31 -7.95
CA GLU A 336 4.18 9.36 -8.96
C GLU A 336 2.78 9.42 -8.35
N SER A 337 2.61 9.00 -7.09
CA SER A 337 1.33 9.03 -6.37
C SER A 337 0.89 10.42 -5.91
N ARG A 338 1.63 11.48 -6.26
CA ARG A 338 1.33 12.87 -5.88
C ARG A 338 0.15 13.50 -6.61
N THR A 339 -0.24 12.89 -7.73
CA THR A 339 -1.28 13.42 -8.61
C THR A 339 -2.09 12.28 -9.21
N LEU A 340 -3.37 12.49 -9.45
CA LEU A 340 -4.23 11.50 -10.09
C LEU A 340 -3.80 11.12 -11.51
N PRO A 341 -3.33 12.05 -12.37
CA PRO A 341 -2.72 11.68 -13.65
C PRO A 341 -1.50 10.75 -13.49
N GLY A 342 -0.65 10.98 -12.48
CA GLY A 342 0.49 10.11 -12.17
C GLY A 342 0.05 8.70 -11.75
N VAL A 343 -0.96 8.62 -10.87
CA VAL A 343 -1.57 7.35 -10.46
C VAL A 343 -2.11 6.59 -11.67
N VAL A 344 -2.99 7.20 -12.48
CA VAL A 344 -3.58 6.54 -13.66
C VAL A 344 -2.51 6.07 -14.63
N ARG A 345 -1.48 6.89 -14.88
CA ARG A 345 -0.35 6.51 -15.76
C ARG A 345 0.37 5.26 -15.26
N MET A 346 0.59 5.14 -13.96
CA MET A 346 1.27 4.01 -13.35
C MET A 346 0.37 2.77 -13.29
N PHE A 347 -0.93 2.90 -13.01
CA PHE A 347 -1.89 1.80 -13.14
C PHE A 347 -1.85 1.22 -14.56
N ARG A 348 -2.00 2.06 -15.59
CA ARG A 348 -1.89 1.63 -17.01
C ARG A 348 -0.57 0.92 -17.30
N LYS A 349 0.55 1.43 -16.78
CA LYS A 349 1.85 0.78 -16.92
C LYS A 349 1.83 -0.66 -16.37
N TYR A 350 1.34 -0.88 -15.16
CA TYR A 350 1.32 -2.21 -14.55
C TYR A 350 0.27 -3.14 -15.15
N LEU A 351 -0.87 -2.61 -15.61
CA LEU A 351 -1.84 -3.39 -16.40
C LEU A 351 -1.21 -3.93 -17.68
N ARG A 352 -0.39 -3.12 -18.37
CA ARG A 352 0.38 -3.56 -19.55
C ARG A 352 1.43 -4.59 -19.19
N VAL A 353 2.10 -4.48 -18.04
CA VAL A 353 3.04 -5.51 -17.55
C VAL A 353 2.32 -6.85 -17.35
N ILE A 354 1.14 -6.85 -16.71
CA ILE A 354 0.31 -8.05 -16.54
C ILE A 354 -0.08 -8.62 -17.91
N ASN A 355 -0.54 -7.76 -18.83
CA ASN A 355 -0.89 -8.17 -20.19
C ASN A 355 0.28 -8.81 -20.94
N HIS A 356 1.49 -8.24 -20.86
CA HIS A 356 2.69 -8.78 -21.49
C HIS A 356 3.15 -10.10 -20.87
N LYS A 357 2.88 -10.33 -19.58
CA LYS A 357 3.16 -11.60 -18.89
C LYS A 357 2.08 -12.66 -19.12
N SER A 358 0.94 -12.31 -19.74
CA SER A 358 -0.18 -13.23 -19.92
C SER A 358 0.17 -14.31 -20.94
N ASP A 359 -0.09 -15.57 -20.58
CA ASP A 359 0.18 -16.74 -21.41
C ASP A 359 -1.13 -17.32 -21.95
N VAL A 360 -1.19 -17.62 -23.24
CA VAL A 360 -2.37 -18.20 -23.90
C VAL A 360 -2.76 -19.58 -23.35
N ARG A 361 -1.83 -20.26 -22.67
CA ARG A 361 -2.05 -21.55 -22.01
C ARG A 361 -2.74 -21.41 -20.65
N ASP A 362 -2.79 -20.20 -20.08
CA ASP A 362 -3.47 -19.96 -18.81
C ASP A 362 -4.99 -20.12 -18.96
N PRO A 363 -5.67 -20.90 -18.09
CA PRO A 363 -7.13 -21.08 -18.15
C PRO A 363 -7.95 -19.78 -18.02
N ASN A 364 -7.35 -18.71 -17.47
CA ASN A 364 -7.95 -17.41 -17.29
C ASN A 364 -7.52 -16.39 -18.36
N TYR A 365 -6.75 -16.76 -19.39
CA TYR A 365 -6.19 -15.85 -20.40
C TYR A 365 -7.23 -14.89 -21.00
N LEU A 366 -8.40 -15.41 -21.40
CA LEU A 366 -9.46 -14.55 -21.95
C LEU A 366 -10.06 -13.63 -20.89
N LYS A 367 -10.29 -14.13 -19.67
CA LYS A 367 -10.90 -13.36 -18.58
C LYS A 367 -10.00 -12.21 -18.13
N ILE A 368 -8.70 -12.48 -17.99
CA ILE A 368 -7.72 -11.45 -17.65
C ILE A 368 -7.61 -10.42 -18.78
N GLY A 369 -7.58 -10.83 -20.05
CA GLY A 369 -7.56 -9.90 -21.19
C GLY A 369 -8.76 -8.95 -21.21
N ILE A 370 -9.97 -9.48 -21.00
CA ILE A 370 -11.20 -8.67 -20.89
C ILE A 370 -11.11 -7.70 -19.71
N LYS A 371 -10.69 -8.17 -18.53
CA LYS A 371 -10.57 -7.33 -17.33
C LYS A 371 -9.58 -6.19 -17.54
N LEU A 372 -8.39 -6.47 -18.08
CA LEU A 372 -7.38 -5.46 -18.37
C LEU A 372 -7.90 -4.44 -19.39
N GLY A 373 -8.60 -4.89 -20.44
CA GLY A 373 -9.24 -4.02 -21.42
C GLY A 373 -10.28 -3.08 -20.81
N GLN A 374 -11.14 -3.58 -19.91
CA GLN A 374 -12.13 -2.77 -19.18
C GLN A 374 -11.46 -1.67 -18.35
N ILE A 375 -10.40 -2.02 -17.60
CA ILE A 375 -9.69 -1.06 -16.76
C ILE A 375 -8.92 -0.04 -17.61
N GLU A 376 -8.26 -0.47 -18.69
CA GLU A 376 -7.54 0.44 -19.61
C GLU A 376 -8.52 1.43 -20.27
N GLN A 377 -9.71 0.97 -20.67
CA GLN A 377 -10.76 1.84 -21.20
C GLN A 377 -11.26 2.84 -20.14
N PHE A 378 -11.40 2.41 -18.88
CA PHE A 378 -11.75 3.31 -17.79
C PHE A 378 -10.66 4.38 -17.59
N CYS A 379 -9.38 3.98 -17.55
CA CYS A 379 -8.25 4.90 -17.46
C CYS A 379 -8.20 5.90 -18.63
N GLU A 380 -8.45 5.45 -19.86
CA GLU A 380 -8.56 6.31 -21.04
C GLU A 380 -9.73 7.29 -20.92
N SER A 381 -10.82 6.87 -20.29
CA SER A 381 -11.97 7.72 -20.00
C SER A 381 -11.73 8.71 -18.84
N MET A 382 -10.64 8.58 -18.08
CA MET A 382 -10.18 9.59 -17.12
C MET A 382 -9.24 10.57 -17.83
N TYR A 383 -8.17 10.04 -18.43
CA TYR A 383 -7.14 10.82 -19.13
C TYR A 383 -6.89 10.25 -20.53
N PRO A 384 -7.50 10.85 -21.58
CA PRO A 384 -7.31 10.43 -22.95
C PRO A 384 -5.87 10.59 -23.42
N THR A 385 -5.35 9.59 -24.13
CA THR A 385 -4.01 9.57 -24.71
C THR A 385 -3.93 10.46 -25.96
N LYS A 386 -5.03 10.56 -26.71
CA LYS A 386 -5.15 11.42 -27.89
C LYS A 386 -6.10 12.56 -27.59
N ALA A 387 -5.76 13.75 -28.10
CA ALA A 387 -6.69 14.87 -28.10
C ALA A 387 -7.97 14.47 -28.84
N LEU A 388 -9.11 14.96 -28.35
CA LEU A 388 -10.37 14.80 -29.07
C LEU A 388 -10.24 15.45 -30.44
N PRO A 389 -10.77 14.81 -31.51
CA PRO A 389 -10.84 15.44 -32.82
C PRO A 389 -11.53 16.81 -32.73
N ALA A 390 -11.12 17.76 -33.56
CA ALA A 390 -11.74 19.08 -33.60
C ALA A 390 -13.26 18.95 -33.81
N GLY A 391 -14.06 19.54 -32.91
CA GLY A 391 -15.53 19.46 -32.93
C GLY A 391 -16.16 18.27 -32.19
N ALA A 392 -15.35 17.32 -31.67
CA ALA A 392 -15.88 16.22 -30.87
C ALA A 392 -16.10 16.64 -29.41
N SER A 393 -17.35 16.56 -28.94
CA SER A 393 -17.69 16.71 -27.52
C SER A 393 -17.43 15.41 -26.76
N ARG A 394 -16.75 15.48 -25.62
CA ARG A 394 -16.61 14.33 -24.72
C ARG A 394 -17.97 14.04 -24.08
N ASN A 395 -18.38 12.77 -24.06
CA ASN A 395 -19.47 12.38 -23.16
C ASN A 395 -18.94 12.45 -21.72
N ILE A 396 -19.36 13.48 -20.98
CA ILE A 396 -18.93 13.74 -19.60
C ILE A 396 -19.57 12.67 -18.71
N LYS A 397 -18.80 11.62 -18.43
CA LYS A 397 -19.10 10.67 -17.35
C LYS A 397 -18.84 11.30 -15.99
N ASP A 398 -19.47 10.80 -14.93
CA ASP A 398 -19.28 11.25 -13.54
C ASP A 398 -17.81 11.38 -13.14
N ILE A 399 -16.97 10.44 -13.58
CA ILE A 399 -15.53 10.46 -13.31
C ILE A 399 -14.83 11.74 -13.80
N ASN A 400 -15.28 12.33 -14.91
CA ASN A 400 -14.69 13.56 -15.43
C ASN A 400 -15.06 14.76 -14.55
N ARG A 401 -16.32 14.81 -14.10
CA ARG A 401 -16.78 15.81 -13.14
C ARG A 401 -16.00 15.69 -11.83
N TYR A 402 -15.80 14.48 -11.31
CA TYR A 402 -14.98 14.29 -10.10
C TYR A 402 -13.56 14.82 -10.28
N ILE A 403 -12.94 14.54 -11.44
CA ILE A 403 -11.61 15.04 -11.77
C ILE A 403 -11.58 16.58 -11.85
N GLU A 404 -12.57 17.20 -12.49
CA GLU A 404 -12.68 18.66 -12.60
C GLU A 404 -12.88 19.33 -11.23
N GLU A 405 -13.72 18.75 -10.37
CA GLU A 405 -14.02 19.28 -9.05
C GLU A 405 -12.86 19.13 -8.04
N ARG A 406 -11.77 18.44 -8.40
CA ARG A 406 -10.52 18.45 -7.62
C ARG A 406 -9.77 19.77 -7.73
N GLY A 407 -10.08 20.60 -8.74
CA GLY A 407 -9.40 21.87 -8.97
C GLY A 407 -7.91 21.71 -9.32
N ASP A 408 -7.08 22.65 -8.88
CA ASP A 408 -5.72 22.81 -9.40
C ASP A 408 -4.63 22.02 -8.65
N PHE A 409 -4.95 21.27 -7.60
CA PHE A 409 -3.88 20.70 -6.77
C PHE A 409 -3.06 19.61 -7.49
N ASP A 410 -3.66 18.87 -8.43
CA ASP A 410 -2.91 17.95 -9.30
C ASP A 410 -1.92 18.74 -10.19
N ALA A 411 -2.30 19.91 -10.70
CA ALA A 411 -1.43 20.78 -11.49
C ALA A 411 -0.29 21.38 -10.64
N VAL A 412 -0.59 21.78 -9.41
CA VAL A 412 0.42 22.24 -8.43
C VAL A 412 1.39 21.11 -8.09
N GLY A 413 0.88 19.90 -7.82
CA GLY A 413 1.68 18.71 -7.55
C GLY A 413 2.61 18.36 -8.72
N MET A 414 2.10 18.42 -9.96
CA MET A 414 2.92 18.21 -11.16
C MET A 414 4.03 19.25 -11.30
N LYS A 415 3.75 20.54 -11.06
CA LYS A 415 4.76 21.61 -11.11
C LYS A 415 5.87 21.37 -10.07
N LEU A 416 5.52 21.04 -8.84
CA LEU A 416 6.48 20.74 -7.78
C LEU A 416 7.34 19.53 -8.14
N TYR A 417 6.73 18.43 -8.61
CA TYR A 417 7.47 17.25 -9.04
C TYR A 417 8.45 17.56 -10.19
N ALA A 418 8.03 18.37 -11.17
CA ALA A 418 8.89 18.79 -12.27
C ALA A 418 10.08 19.64 -11.80
N GLN A 419 9.85 20.59 -10.87
CA GLN A 419 10.90 21.42 -10.29
C GLN A 419 11.92 20.59 -9.50
N GLU A 420 11.46 19.67 -8.65
CA GLU A 420 12.33 18.76 -7.91
C GLU A 420 13.16 17.87 -8.85
N THR A 421 12.52 17.33 -9.89
CA THR A 421 13.19 16.50 -10.90
C THR A 421 14.27 17.28 -11.65
N MET A 422 14.00 18.55 -11.99
CA MET A 422 14.95 19.43 -12.66
C MET A 422 16.18 19.70 -11.78
N LYS A 423 15.96 20.05 -10.50
CA LYS A 423 17.04 20.26 -9.53
C LYS A 423 17.90 19.01 -9.36
N LEU A 424 17.26 17.85 -9.23
CA LEU A 424 17.95 16.57 -9.11
C LEU A 424 18.79 16.24 -10.35
N ARG A 425 18.23 16.41 -11.55
CA ARG A 425 18.97 16.21 -12.81
C ARG A 425 20.19 17.13 -12.90
N ALA A 426 20.06 18.39 -12.49
CA ALA A 426 21.19 19.31 -12.43
C ALA A 426 22.28 18.82 -11.47
N CYS A 427 21.92 18.34 -10.27
CA CYS A 427 22.89 17.77 -9.32
C CYS A 427 23.61 16.54 -9.89
N PHE A 428 22.88 15.61 -10.53
CA PHE A 428 23.48 14.44 -11.16
C PHE A 428 24.39 14.80 -12.33
N PHE A 429 24.02 15.80 -13.13
CA PHE A 429 24.84 16.31 -14.23
C PHE A 429 26.15 16.92 -13.71
N VAL A 430 26.09 17.75 -12.67
CA VAL A 430 27.27 18.34 -12.04
C VAL A 430 28.17 17.25 -11.44
N ALA A 431 27.59 16.27 -10.73
CA ALA A 431 28.35 15.15 -10.18
C ALA A 431 29.05 14.32 -11.28
N ALA A 432 28.35 14.02 -12.38
CA ALA A 432 28.91 13.31 -13.52
C ALA A 432 30.04 14.12 -14.20
N ALA A 433 29.88 15.43 -14.34
CA ALA A 433 30.92 16.32 -14.88
C ALA A 433 32.17 16.34 -13.99
N ILE A 434 32.01 16.39 -12.66
CA ILE A 434 33.14 16.32 -11.71
C ILE A 434 33.86 14.97 -11.83
N VAL A 435 33.12 13.85 -11.85
CA VAL A 435 33.71 12.52 -12.02
C VAL A 435 34.46 12.41 -13.34
N PHE A 436 33.88 12.93 -14.43
CA PHE A 436 34.53 12.97 -15.73
C PHE A 436 35.83 13.77 -15.71
N LEU A 437 35.84 14.96 -15.09
CA LEU A 437 37.05 15.78 -14.95
C LEU A 437 38.13 15.10 -14.12
N VAL A 438 37.77 14.42 -13.03
CA VAL A 438 38.72 13.66 -12.20
C VAL A 438 39.30 12.47 -12.96
N VAL A 439 38.46 11.67 -13.62
CA VAL A 439 38.91 10.51 -14.41
C VAL A 439 39.78 10.97 -15.58
N TYR A 440 39.38 12.02 -16.29
CA TYR A 440 40.18 12.63 -17.35
C TYR A 440 41.52 13.13 -16.81
N GLY A 441 41.54 13.83 -15.67
CA GLY A 441 42.77 14.29 -15.03
C GLY A 441 43.72 13.14 -14.67
N VAL A 442 43.22 12.07 -14.05
CA VAL A 442 44.01 10.88 -13.69
C VAL A 442 44.54 10.16 -14.93
N LEU A 443 43.71 9.98 -15.97
CA LEU A 443 44.14 9.35 -17.22
C LEU A 443 45.18 10.20 -17.94
N SER A 444 44.98 11.52 -18.01
CA SER A 444 45.92 12.47 -18.63
C SER A 444 47.26 12.52 -17.87
N CYS A 445 47.24 12.51 -16.53
CA CYS A 445 48.45 12.42 -15.71
C CYS A 445 49.19 11.09 -15.92
N ASN A 446 48.48 9.97 -15.96
CA ASN A 446 49.07 8.66 -16.24
C ASN A 446 49.68 8.58 -17.66
N TRP A 447 49.04 9.24 -18.64
CA TRP A 447 49.56 9.33 -20.00
C TRP A 447 50.83 10.20 -20.06
N ALA A 448 50.82 11.35 -19.39
CA ALA A 448 51.98 12.24 -19.27
C ALA A 448 53.16 11.55 -18.55
N CYS A 449 52.93 10.81 -17.47
CA CYS A 449 53.96 10.03 -16.78
C CYS A 449 54.53 8.92 -17.67
N LYS A 450 53.70 8.21 -18.44
CA LYS A 450 54.18 7.18 -19.39
C LYS A 450 55.02 7.77 -20.51
N ILE A 451 54.66 8.94 -21.04
CA ILE A 451 55.45 9.66 -22.05
C ILE A 451 56.79 10.09 -21.45
N TRP A 452 56.79 10.66 -20.24
CA TRP A 452 58.01 11.09 -19.56
C TRP A 452 58.98 9.92 -19.29
N ILE A 453 58.46 8.77 -18.87
CA ILE A 453 59.25 7.53 -18.70
C ILE A 453 59.81 7.05 -20.05
N TYR A 454 59.02 7.04 -21.11
CA TYR A 454 59.48 6.66 -22.45
C TYR A 454 60.58 7.60 -22.97
N MET A 455 60.44 8.91 -22.77
CA MET A 455 61.44 9.89 -23.20
C MET A 455 62.75 9.79 -22.40
N ASN A 456 62.71 9.41 -21.12
CA ASN A 456 63.92 9.25 -20.28
C ASN A 456 64.60 7.88 -20.38
N LEU A 457 63.92 6.84 -20.90
CA LEU A 457 64.52 5.54 -21.22
C LEU A 457 65.18 5.51 -22.62
N SER A 458 65.03 6.60 -23.39
CA SER A 458 65.58 6.77 -24.74
C SER A 458 66.90 7.57 -24.77
N LEU A 459 67.38 7.98 -23.58
CA LEU A 459 68.66 8.63 -23.30
C LEU A 459 69.52 7.65 -22.50
#